data_AF-A0A2G6E842-F1
#
_entry.id   AF-A0A2G6E842-F1
#
_cell.length_a   1.000
_cell.length_b   1.000
_cell.length_c   1.000
_cell.angle_alpha   90.00
_cell.angle_beta   90.00
_cell.angle_gamma   90.00
#
_symmetry.space_group_name_H-M   'P 1'
#
loop_
_entity.id
_entity.type
_entity.pdbx_description
1 polymer ?
#
loop_
_entity_poly.entity_id
_entity_poly.type
_entity_poly.pdbx_seq_one_letter_code
_entity_poly.pdbx_strand_id
1 'polypeptide(L)'
;MTKTKKLFTTSLAVVFLAGSLSLTGCGGVGEDELAQLEAIRSEVSSLNTEVNSLKSEKTKLEREIAEIEAKLDQCAKDKEATAQMLKNLGL
;
A
#
# COMPACT_ATOMS: atom_id res chain seq x y z
N MET A 1 46.47 37.76 -31.04
CA MET A 1 45.30 36.90 -31.36
C MET A 1 45.59 35.39 -31.21
N THR A 2 46.23 34.94 -30.13
CA THR A 2 46.62 33.52 -29.99
C THR A 2 46.13 32.85 -28.70
N LYS A 3 45.67 33.61 -27.70
CA LYS A 3 45.17 33.03 -26.44
C LYS A 3 43.67 32.69 -26.44
N THR A 4 42.87 33.30 -27.32
CA THR A 4 41.43 33.04 -27.43
C THR A 4 41.08 31.86 -28.34
N LYS A 5 41.89 31.56 -29.36
CA LYS A 5 41.68 30.41 -30.26
C LYS A 5 41.90 29.05 -29.55
N LYS A 6 42.78 28.99 -28.55
CA LYS A 6 43.09 27.73 -27.84
C LYS A 6 42.01 27.32 -26.82
N LEU A 7 41.13 28.24 -26.43
CA LEU A 7 40.02 27.98 -25.51
C LEU A 7 38.75 27.50 -26.23
N PHE A 8 38.55 27.89 -27.49
CA PHE A 8 37.34 27.52 -28.24
C PHE A 8 37.42 26.13 -28.88
N THR A 9 38.63 25.67 -29.23
CA THR A 9 38.82 24.40 -29.95
C THR A 9 38.95 23.18 -29.03
N THR A 10 39.24 23.35 -27.74
CA THR A 10 39.56 22.24 -26.83
C THR A 10 38.40 21.74 -25.96
N SER A 11 37.24 22.41 -25.88
CA SER A 11 36.09 21.86 -25.13
C SER A 11 34.78 21.73 -25.91
N LEU A 12 34.76 22.13 -27.20
CA LEU A 12 33.76 21.60 -28.13
C LEU A 12 33.87 20.07 -28.25
N ALA A 13 35.05 19.50 -27.99
CA ALA A 13 35.28 18.05 -27.90
C ALA A 13 34.64 17.40 -26.66
N VAL A 14 34.57 18.11 -25.53
CA VAL A 14 33.87 17.63 -24.32
C VAL A 14 32.36 17.66 -24.52
N VAL A 15 31.85 18.66 -25.25
CA VAL A 15 30.43 18.70 -25.65
C VAL A 15 30.10 17.65 -26.70
N PHE A 16 31.03 17.24 -27.57
CA PHE A 16 30.82 16.14 -28.51
C PHE A 16 30.86 14.75 -27.84
N LEU A 17 31.67 14.56 -26.79
CA LEU A 17 31.68 13.36 -25.95
C LEU A 17 30.50 13.30 -24.97
N ALA A 18 29.94 14.45 -24.57
CA ALA A 18 28.63 14.53 -23.92
C ALA A 18 27.46 14.45 -24.93
N GLY A 19 27.73 14.75 -26.20
CA GLY A 19 26.79 14.72 -27.34
C GLY A 19 26.62 13.33 -27.95
N SER A 20 27.40 12.34 -27.53
CA SER A 20 27.08 10.92 -27.71
C SER A 20 26.16 10.38 -26.60
N LEU A 21 25.34 11.25 -25.99
CA LEU A 21 23.97 10.88 -25.62
C LEU A 21 23.28 10.45 -26.90
N SER A 22 23.52 9.18 -27.21
CA SER A 22 22.93 8.37 -28.23
C SER A 22 21.46 8.72 -28.37
N LEU A 23 21.18 9.49 -29.41
CA LEU A 23 19.95 9.54 -30.15
C LEU A 23 19.63 8.14 -30.74
N THR A 24 19.48 7.13 -29.88
CA THR A 24 19.00 5.81 -30.26
C THR A 24 17.91 5.41 -29.27
N GLY A 25 16.66 5.62 -29.67
CA GLY A 25 15.56 4.83 -29.12
C GLY A 25 14.41 5.58 -28.46
N CYS A 26 14.03 6.78 -28.91
CA CYS A 26 12.63 7.17 -28.80
C CYS A 26 11.85 6.37 -29.87
N GLY A 27 11.51 5.12 -29.59
CA GLY A 27 10.85 4.25 -30.56
C GLY A 27 10.65 2.83 -30.08
N GLY A 28 9.62 2.62 -29.26
CA GLY A 28 9.15 1.30 -28.83
C GLY A 28 9.33 1.09 -27.34
N VAL A 29 8.22 0.97 -26.62
CA VAL A 29 8.23 0.34 -25.28
C VAL A 29 8.84 -1.05 -25.49
N GLY A 30 9.99 -1.31 -24.87
CA GLY A 30 10.63 -2.63 -24.97
C GLY A 30 9.68 -3.70 -24.44
N GLU A 31 9.69 -4.89 -25.04
CA GLU A 31 8.87 -6.03 -24.59
C GLU A 31 9.09 -6.31 -23.08
N ASP A 32 10.31 -6.07 -22.59
CA ASP A 32 10.67 -6.17 -21.18
C ASP A 32 9.97 -5.13 -20.28
N GLU A 33 9.72 -3.92 -20.78
CA GLU A 33 9.03 -2.86 -20.03
C GLU A 33 7.51 -3.11 -20.00
N LEU A 34 6.94 -3.68 -21.08
CA LEU A 34 5.56 -4.17 -21.09
C LEU A 34 5.36 -5.35 -20.14
N ALA A 35 6.29 -6.30 -20.11
CA ALA A 35 6.24 -7.45 -19.21
C ALA A 35 6.31 -7.01 -17.73
N GLN A 36 7.19 -6.05 -17.40
CA GLN A 36 7.26 -5.47 -16.06
C GLN A 36 5.97 -4.72 -15.67
N LEU A 37 5.40 -3.96 -16.60
CA LEU A 37 4.13 -3.26 -16.36
C LEU A 37 2.98 -4.23 -16.09
N GLU A 38 2.92 -5.33 -16.83
CA GLU A 38 1.91 -6.38 -16.63
C GLU A 38 2.10 -7.11 -15.29
N ALA A 39 3.35 -7.39 -14.90
CA ALA A 39 3.66 -7.97 -13.59
C ALA A 39 3.22 -7.05 -12.44
N ILE A 40 3.51 -5.74 -12.54
CA ILE A 40 3.07 -4.75 -11.54
C ILE A 40 1.54 -4.67 -11.50
N ARG A 41 0.86 -4.68 -12.65
CA ARG A 41 -0.62 -4.69 -12.69
C ARG A 41 -1.20 -5.93 -12.03
N SER A 42 -0.60 -7.09 -12.26
CA SER A 42 -1.00 -8.35 -11.62
C SER A 42 -0.82 -8.28 -10.11
N GLU A 43 0.32 -7.77 -9.63
CA GLU A 43 0.59 -7.57 -8.20
C GLU A 43 -0.40 -6.61 -7.57
N VAL A 44 -0.68 -5.46 -8.20
CA VAL A 44 -1.68 -4.50 -7.73
C VAL A 44 -3.08 -5.13 -7.69
N SER A 45 -3.44 -5.95 -8.66
CA SER A 45 -4.73 -6.67 -8.67
C SER A 45 -4.82 -7.68 -7.51
N SER A 46 -3.75 -8.43 -7.26
CA SER A 46 -3.66 -9.37 -6.14
C SER A 46 -3.77 -8.64 -4.79
N LEU A 47 -3.00 -7.56 -4.62
CA LEU A 47 -3.03 -6.74 -3.40
C LEU A 47 -4.40 -6.12 -3.16
N ASN A 48 -5.09 -5.64 -4.20
CA ASN A 48 -6.46 -5.14 -4.06
C ASN A 48 -7.43 -6.23 -3.62
N THR A 49 -7.27 -7.45 -4.11
CA THR A 49 -8.09 -8.60 -3.70
C THR A 49 -7.85 -8.94 -2.22
N GLU A 50 -6.59 -8.97 -1.80
CA GLU A 50 -6.20 -9.21 -0.41
C GLU A 50 -6.74 -8.12 0.52
N VAL A 51 -6.61 -6.85 0.15
CA VAL A 51 -7.15 -5.71 0.91
C VAL A 51 -8.66 -5.82 1.07
N ASN A 52 -9.39 -6.20 0.01
CA ASN A 52 -10.83 -6.39 0.09
C ASN A 52 -11.22 -7.58 0.98
N SER A 53 -10.44 -8.66 0.96
CA SER A 53 -10.62 -9.81 1.85
C SER A 53 -10.41 -9.41 3.31
N LEU A 54 -9.29 -8.75 3.61
CA LEU A 54 -8.95 -8.27 4.96
C LEU A 54 -9.97 -7.27 5.49
N LYS A 55 -10.50 -6.38 4.63
CA LYS A 55 -11.58 -5.45 5.02
C LYS A 55 -12.87 -6.17 5.39
N SER A 56 -13.19 -7.24 4.67
CA SER A 56 -14.36 -8.08 4.94
C SER A 56 -14.20 -8.84 6.25
N GLU A 57 -13.02 -9.42 6.49
CA GLU A 57 -12.68 -10.09 7.75
C GLU A 57 -12.71 -9.14 8.94
N LYS A 58 -12.13 -7.94 8.80
CA LYS A 58 -12.20 -6.89 9.82
C LYS A 58 -13.65 -6.57 10.19
N THR A 59 -14.51 -6.37 9.19
CA THR A 59 -15.93 -6.07 9.42
C THR A 59 -16.64 -7.22 10.14
N LYS A 60 -16.28 -8.48 9.84
CA LYS A 60 -16.80 -9.66 10.53
C LYS A 60 -16.37 -9.68 12.00
N LEU A 61 -15.08 -9.47 12.26
CA LEU A 61 -14.53 -9.43 13.61
C LEU A 61 -15.13 -8.29 14.45
N GLU A 62 -15.31 -7.10 13.87
CA GLU A 62 -15.97 -5.97 14.56
C GLU A 62 -17.42 -6.31 14.97
N ARG A 63 -18.16 -7.05 14.14
CA ARG A 63 -19.51 -7.53 14.49
C ARG A 63 -19.47 -8.58 15.61
N GLU A 64 -18.54 -9.53 15.53
CA GLU A 64 -18.38 -10.57 16.56
C GLU A 64 -18.03 -9.96 17.91
N ILE A 65 -17.16 -8.94 17.94
CA ILE A 65 -16.84 -8.18 19.16
C ILE A 65 -18.10 -7.53 19.74
N ALA A 66 -18.86 -6.79 18.93
CA ALA A 66 -20.07 -6.11 19.38
C ALA A 66 -21.12 -7.11 19.93
N GLU A 67 -21.27 -8.29 19.31
CA GLU A 67 -22.15 -9.34 19.80
C GLU A 67 -21.68 -9.93 21.14
N ILE A 68 -20.37 -10.13 21.31
CA ILE A 68 -19.80 -10.64 22.56
C ILE A 68 -19.98 -9.60 23.68
N GLU A 69 -19.72 -8.33 23.41
CA GLU A 69 -19.93 -7.23 24.37
C GLU A 69 -21.39 -7.16 24.82
N ALA A 70 -22.35 -7.23 23.90
CA ALA A 70 -23.77 -7.26 24.25
C ALA A 70 -24.15 -8.47 25.12
N LYS A 71 -23.57 -9.65 24.86
CA LYS A 71 -23.79 -10.85 25.68
C LYS A 71 -23.17 -10.71 27.08
N LEU A 72 -21.99 -10.10 27.19
CA LEU A 72 -21.35 -9.83 28.47
C LEU A 72 -22.16 -8.85 29.32
N ASP A 73 -22.67 -7.78 28.71
CA ASP A 73 -23.54 -6.81 29.38
C ASP A 73 -24.83 -7.47 29.88
N GLN A 74 -25.44 -8.34 29.07
CA GLN A 74 -26.63 -9.09 29.49
C GLN A 74 -26.31 -10.03 30.64
N CYS A 75 -25.20 -10.77 30.57
CA CYS A 75 -24.78 -11.67 31.65
C CYS A 75 -24.51 -10.91 32.95
N ALA A 76 -23.90 -9.72 32.88
CA ALA A 76 -23.68 -8.87 34.05
C ALA A 76 -25.01 -8.42 34.68
N LYS A 77 -25.98 -7.98 33.87
CA LYS A 77 -27.33 -7.62 34.34
C LYS A 77 -28.06 -8.81 34.97
N ASP A 78 -28.02 -9.97 34.33
CA ASP A 78 -28.67 -11.18 34.84
C ASP A 78 -28.06 -11.62 36.18
N LYS A 79 -26.73 -11.53 36.30
CA LYS A 79 -26.01 -11.81 37.54
C LYS A 79 -26.41 -10.84 38.66
N GLU A 80 -26.52 -9.55 38.35
CA GLU A 80 -26.95 -8.54 39.33
C GLU A 80 -28.40 -8.77 39.75
N ALA A 81 -29.31 -8.99 38.80
CA ALA A 81 -30.71 -9.28 39.07
C ALA A 81 -30.87 -10.54 39.95
N THR A 82 -30.10 -11.60 39.64
CA THR A 82 -30.09 -12.83 40.44
C THR A 82 -29.56 -12.57 41.85
N ALA A 83 -28.47 -11.81 42.00
CA ALA A 83 -27.91 -11.48 43.30
C ALA A 83 -28.90 -10.66 44.15
N GLN A 84 -29.60 -9.70 43.55
CA GLN A 84 -30.65 -8.93 44.22
C GLN A 84 -31.83 -9.83 44.63
N MET A 85 -32.25 -10.76 43.77
CA MET A 85 -33.31 -11.71 44.08
C MET A 85 -32.94 -12.63 45.26
N LEU A 86 -31.71 -13.17 45.27
CA LEU A 86 -31.21 -13.98 46.39
C LEU A 86 -31.20 -13.19 47.70
N LYS A 87 -30.71 -11.95 47.67
CA LYS A 87 -30.72 -11.05 48.82
C LYS A 87 -32.14 -10.78 49.33
N ASN A 88 -33.10 -10.59 48.43
CA ASN A 88 -34.51 -10.39 48.79
C ASN A 88 -35.16 -11.66 49.39
N LEU A 89 -34.67 -12.85 49.01
CA LEU A 89 -35.09 -14.13 49.59
C LEU A 89 -34.38 -14.45 50.92
N GLY A 90 -33.46 -13.60 51.38
CA GLY A 90 -32.70 -13.80 52.61
C GLY A 90 -31.68 -14.93 52.54
N LEU A 91 -31.24 -15.29 51.32
CA LEU A 91 -30.19 -16.27 51.04
C LEU A 91 -28.84 -15.60 50.83
#